data_AF-A0A223V3I8-F1
#
_entry.id   AF-A0A223V3I8-F1
#
_cell.length_a   1.000
_cell.length_b   1.000
_cell.length_c   1.000
_cell.angle_alpha   90.00
_cell.angle_beta   90.00
_cell.angle_gamma   90.00
#
_symmetry.space_group_name_H-M   'P 1'
#
loop_
_entity.id
_entity.type
_entity.pdbx_description
1 polymer ?
#
loop_
_entity_poly.entity_id
_entity_poly.type
_entity_poly.pdbx_seq_one_letter_code
_entity_poly.pdbx_strand_id
1 'polypeptide(L)'
;MDKEITKEYTKEDLTIVWKPNKCIHSGVCVEKLPDVYKPKEKPWITPENATVSDLQSQIKACPSGALSYYMKGEENKTDSQHVEIKILENGPFRIMGKVKIETASGETIHKDGPTSFCRCGASENKPFCDGTHRKSGFKG
;
A
#
# COMPACT_ATOMS: atom_id res chain seq x y z
N MET A 1 -16.67 14.46 10.44
CA MET A 1 -15.67 14.35 9.35
C MET A 1 -14.32 14.61 9.97
N ASP A 2 -13.69 13.57 10.52
CA ASP A 2 -12.37 13.69 11.13
C ASP A 2 -11.36 14.04 10.04
N LYS A 3 -10.70 15.20 10.20
CA LYS A 3 -9.64 15.63 9.28
C LYS A 3 -8.52 14.59 9.33
N GLU A 4 -8.13 14.06 8.18
CA GLU A 4 -7.00 13.13 8.06
C GLU A 4 -5.72 13.89 8.42
N ILE A 5 -5.21 13.71 9.64
CA ILE A 5 -3.95 14.31 10.07
C ILE A 5 -2.82 13.43 9.55
N THR A 6 -1.91 14.01 8.78
CA THR A 6 -0.66 13.38 8.33
C THR A 6 0.50 14.30 8.72
N LYS A 7 1.55 13.72 9.30
CA LYS A 7 2.78 14.44 9.65
C LYS A 7 3.98 13.74 9.03
N GLU A 8 4.96 14.53 8.62
CA GLU A 8 6.15 14.04 7.92
C GLU A 8 7.40 14.48 8.67
N TYR A 9 8.39 13.58 8.75
CA TYR A 9 9.67 13.81 9.41
C TYR A 9 10.78 13.27 8.52
N THR A 10 11.68 14.15 8.07
CA THR A 10 12.74 13.80 7.12
C THR A 10 14.09 13.71 7.82
N LYS A 11 14.86 12.68 7.49
CA LYS A 11 16.28 12.52 7.81
C LYS A 11 17.02 12.15 6.52
N GLU A 12 17.97 12.98 6.10
CA GLU A 12 18.71 12.78 4.85
C GLU A 12 17.73 12.56 3.68
N ASP A 13 17.75 11.36 3.10
CA ASP A 13 16.85 10.95 2.03
C ASP A 13 15.58 10.27 2.58
N LEU A 14 15.54 9.75 3.81
CA LEU A 14 14.36 9.07 4.36
C LEU A 14 13.31 10.07 4.87
N THR A 15 12.07 9.98 4.40
CA THR A 15 10.92 10.68 4.99
C THR A 15 9.95 9.69 5.63
N ILE A 16 9.70 9.88 6.92
CA ILE A 16 8.74 9.11 7.73
C ILE A 16 7.40 9.83 7.70
N VAL A 17 6.34 9.09 7.36
CA VAL A 17 4.95 9.56 7.34
C VAL A 17 4.22 8.92 8.52
N TRP A 18 3.61 9.77 9.36
CA TRP A 18 2.78 9.36 10.48
C TRP A 18 1.33 9.81 10.33
N LYS A 19 0.41 8.84 10.48
CA LYS A 19 -1.03 9.03 10.49
C LYS A 19 -1.60 8.67 11.86
N PRO A 20 -1.74 9.62 12.81
CA PRO A 20 -2.23 9.36 14.17
C PRO A 20 -3.56 8.60 14.22
N ASN A 21 -4.51 8.93 13.33
CA ASN A 21 -5.84 8.32 13.33
C ASN A 21 -5.83 6.82 12.99
N LYS A 22 -4.74 6.31 12.40
CA LYS A 22 -4.57 4.87 12.14
C LYS A 22 -3.95 4.14 13.32
N CYS A 23 -3.33 4.85 14.27
CA CYS A 23 -2.54 4.23 15.33
C CYS A 23 -3.43 3.47 16.32
N ILE A 24 -3.16 2.18 16.51
CA ILE A 24 -3.79 1.36 17.57
C ILE A 24 -3.06 1.44 18.92
N HIS A 25 -2.09 2.36 19.04
CA HIS A 25 -1.28 2.58 20.24
C HIS A 25 -0.57 1.32 20.77
N SER A 26 -0.07 0.47 19.87
CA SER A 26 0.59 -0.80 20.23
C SER A 26 1.90 -0.65 21.01
N GLY A 27 2.46 0.55 21.17
CA GLY A 27 3.71 0.79 21.91
C GLY A 27 5.00 0.39 21.19
N VAL A 28 4.94 -0.52 20.21
CA VAL A 28 6.10 -1.10 19.48
C VAL A 28 7.10 -0.05 18.97
N CYS A 29 6.63 1.13 18.55
CA CYS A 29 7.50 2.22 18.10
C CYS A 29 8.37 2.77 19.22
N VAL A 30 7.76 3.13 20.35
CA VAL A 30 8.42 3.70 21.52
C VAL A 30 9.29 2.66 22.21
N GLU A 31 8.86 1.40 22.27
CA GLU A 31 9.63 0.32 22.89
C GLU A 31 10.91 -0.01 22.11
N LYS A 32 10.83 -0.05 20.77
CA LYS A 32 11.99 -0.40 19.93
C LYS A 32 12.96 0.75 19.76
N LEU A 33 12.47 1.97 19.58
CA LEU A 33 13.28 3.16 19.34
C LEU A 33 12.83 4.31 20.26
N PRO A 34 13.08 4.21 21.57
CA PRO A 34 12.65 5.21 22.56
C PRO A 34 13.32 6.56 22.35
N ASP A 35 14.47 6.61 21.68
CA ASP A 35 15.16 7.86 21.35
C ASP A 35 14.64 8.54 20.09
N VAL A 36 13.84 7.84 19.29
CA VAL A 36 13.19 8.38 18.08
C VAL A 36 11.75 8.79 18.37
N TYR A 37 10.99 7.95 19.07
CA TYR A 37 9.55 8.18 19.30
C TYR A 37 9.31 8.73 20.69
N LYS A 38 8.95 10.02 20.77
CA LYS A 38 8.75 10.77 22.02
C LYS A 38 7.29 11.24 22.17
N PRO A 39 6.35 10.38 22.62
CA PRO A 39 4.91 10.70 22.77
C PRO A 39 4.56 11.99 23.49
N LYS A 40 5.43 12.44 24.41
CA LYS A 40 5.22 13.62 25.25
C LYS A 40 5.90 14.88 24.69
N GLU A 41 6.68 14.76 23.62
CA GLU A 41 7.49 15.85 23.08
C GLU A 41 6.96 16.33 21.73
N LYS A 42 7.43 17.52 21.33
CA LYS A 42 7.21 18.10 20.01
C LYS A 42 8.57 18.50 19.47
N PRO A 43 9.07 17.87 18.39
CA PRO A 43 8.42 16.87 17.55
C PRO A 43 8.19 15.51 18.23
N TRP A 44 7.17 14.77 17.77
CA TRP A 44 6.87 13.41 18.27
C TRP A 44 7.88 12.36 17.77
N ILE A 45 8.45 12.59 16.59
CA ILE A 45 9.45 11.71 15.96
C ILE A 45 10.71 12.53 15.73
N THR A 46 11.84 12.05 16.24
CA THR A 46 13.18 12.59 16.03
C THR A 46 14.02 11.56 15.26
N PRO A 47 13.91 11.51 13.92
CA PRO A 47 14.54 10.46 13.12
C PRO A 47 16.08 10.48 13.22
N GLU A 48 16.68 11.63 13.53
CA GLU A 48 18.14 11.82 13.71
C GLU A 48 18.77 10.88 14.75
N ASN A 49 17.99 10.36 15.69
CA ASN A 49 18.49 9.51 16.77
C ASN A 49 18.58 8.01 16.42
N ALA A 50 18.38 7.64 15.16
CA ALA A 50 18.54 6.25 14.70
C ALA A 50 19.08 6.17 13.27
N THR A 51 19.55 4.97 12.91
CA THR A 51 19.97 4.70 11.52
C THR A 51 18.75 4.56 10.61
N VAL A 52 18.92 4.84 9.31
CA VAL A 52 17.85 4.64 8.32
C VAL A 52 17.34 3.19 8.35
N SER A 53 18.23 2.21 8.53
CA SER A 53 17.87 0.79 8.58
C SER A 53 16.95 0.47 9.77
N ASP A 54 17.29 1.00 10.96
CA ASP A 54 16.49 0.78 12.18
C ASP A 54 15.11 1.43 12.07
N LEU A 55 15.04 2.65 11.53
CA LEU A 55 13.79 3.34 11.26
C LEU A 55 12.90 2.52 10.33
N GLN A 56 13.44 2.03 9.21
CA GLN A 56 12.70 1.19 8.26
C GLN A 56 12.20 -0.11 8.90
N SER A 57 13.05 -0.81 9.65
CA SER A 57 12.70 -2.06 10.33
C SER A 57 11.58 -1.86 11.35
N GLN A 58 11.66 -0.79 12.15
CA GLN A 58 10.65 -0.47 13.13
C GLN A 58 9.33 -0.05 12.45
N ILE A 59 9.37 0.77 11.40
CA ILE A 59 8.16 1.20 10.67
C ILE A 59 7.45 0.00 10.05
N LYS A 60 8.18 -0.95 9.45
CA LYS A 60 7.63 -2.21 8.94
C LYS A 60 6.96 -3.06 10.01
N ALA A 61 7.38 -2.93 11.27
CA ALA A 61 6.78 -3.61 12.40
C ALA A 61 5.53 -2.90 12.96
N CYS A 62 5.06 -1.81 12.34
CA CYS A 62 3.85 -1.11 12.79
C CYS A 62 2.59 -1.92 12.42
N PRO A 63 1.88 -2.53 13.39
CA PRO A 63 0.74 -3.41 13.11
C PRO A 63 -0.47 -2.67 12.53
N SER A 64 -0.52 -1.35 12.73
CA SER A 64 -1.63 -0.51 12.28
C SER A 64 -1.39 0.21 10.96
N GLY A 65 -0.15 0.19 10.44
CA GLY A 65 0.23 1.01 9.30
C GLY A 65 0.13 2.52 9.55
N ALA A 66 0.15 2.94 10.83
CA ALA A 66 0.16 4.35 11.21
C ALA A 66 1.50 5.04 10.89
N LEU A 67 2.57 4.26 10.75
CA LEU A 67 3.87 4.71 10.29
C LEU A 67 4.15 4.12 8.91
N SER A 68 4.70 4.93 8.01
CA SER A 68 5.20 4.54 6.69
C SER A 68 6.41 5.41 6.32
N TYR A 69 7.14 5.09 5.26
CA TYR A 69 8.27 5.91 4.80
C TYR A 69 8.45 5.88 3.29
N TYR A 70 9.15 6.88 2.75
CA TYR A 70 9.65 6.93 1.37
C TYR A 70 11.04 7.61 1.34
N MET A 71 11.84 7.38 0.30
CA MET A 71 13.15 8.01 0.13
C MET A 71 13.11 9.14 -0.91
N LYS A 72 13.76 10.26 -0.63
CA LYS A 72 13.93 11.45 -1.46
C LYS A 72 15.06 11.17 -2.44
N GLY A 73 14.78 11.24 -3.74
CA GLY A 73 15.73 10.85 -4.79
C GLY A 73 15.56 9.41 -5.28
N GLU A 74 14.66 8.62 -4.69
CA GLU A 74 14.11 7.43 -5.34
C GLU A 74 12.98 7.81 -6.31
N GLU A 75 13.30 8.61 -7.33
CA GLU A 75 12.61 8.42 -8.61
C GLU A 75 13.21 7.15 -9.23
N ASN A 76 12.50 6.02 -9.14
CA ASN A 76 12.80 4.73 -9.79
C ASN A 76 14.02 3.94 -9.28
N LYS A 77 13.98 3.36 -8.06
CA LYS A 77 14.74 2.10 -7.79
C LYS A 77 14.34 1.28 -6.56
N THR A 78 13.05 1.20 -6.22
CA THR A 78 12.37 0.01 -5.68
C THR A 78 10.88 0.38 -5.64
N ASP A 79 10.03 -0.17 -6.50
CA ASP A 79 9.57 -1.52 -6.29
C ASP A 79 8.97 -2.10 -7.58
N SER A 80 9.60 -3.15 -8.10
CA SER A 80 9.03 -4.01 -9.14
C SER A 80 7.86 -4.87 -8.62
N GLN A 81 7.30 -4.56 -7.44
CA GLN A 81 6.27 -5.35 -6.75
C GLN A 81 5.00 -4.58 -6.37
N HIS A 82 4.89 -3.26 -6.62
CA HIS A 82 3.63 -2.58 -6.32
C HIS A 82 2.58 -2.89 -7.40
N VAL A 83 1.63 -3.76 -7.04
CA VAL A 83 0.48 -4.08 -7.87
C VAL A 83 -0.68 -3.16 -7.45
N GLU A 84 -1.09 -2.27 -8.35
CA GLU A 84 -2.25 -1.40 -8.11
C GLU A 84 -3.53 -2.10 -8.57
N ILE A 85 -4.55 -2.16 -7.71
CA ILE A 85 -5.86 -2.73 -8.05
C ILE A 85 -6.92 -1.63 -7.97
N LYS A 86 -7.57 -1.34 -9.09
CA LYS A 86 -8.70 -0.40 -9.19
C LYS A 86 -10.00 -1.17 -9.34
N ILE A 87 -10.99 -0.83 -8.51
CA ILE A 87 -12.36 -1.29 -8.66
C ILE A 87 -13.09 -0.25 -9.51
N LEU A 88 -13.41 -0.59 -10.76
CA LEU A 88 -14.14 0.34 -11.62
C LEU A 88 -15.63 0.27 -11.30
N GLU A 89 -16.26 1.44 -11.17
CA GLU A 89 -17.71 1.57 -11.02
C GLU A 89 -18.42 0.86 -12.17
N ASN A 90 -19.36 -0.03 -11.85
CA ASN A 90 -20.09 -0.84 -12.82
C ASN A 90 -19.17 -1.66 -13.75
N GLY A 91 -17.94 -1.92 -13.32
CA GLY A 91 -16.86 -2.45 -14.15
C GLY A 91 -16.00 -3.50 -13.46
N PRO A 92 -14.92 -3.95 -14.14
CA PRO A 92 -14.04 -5.00 -13.65
C PRO A 92 -13.11 -4.57 -12.51
N PHE A 93 -12.43 -5.54 -11.92
CA PHE A 93 -11.19 -5.28 -11.17
C PHE A 93 -10.06 -5.06 -12.17
N ARG A 94 -9.44 -3.88 -12.15
CA ARG A 94 -8.32 -3.55 -13.02
C ARG A 94 -7.01 -3.58 -12.23
N ILE A 95 -6.16 -4.53 -12.57
CA ILE A 95 -4.85 -4.74 -11.96
C ILE A 95 -3.78 -4.15 -12.87
N MET A 96 -2.91 -3.33 -12.30
CA MET A 96 -1.75 -2.73 -12.97
C MET A 96 -0.49 -3.26 -12.30
N GLY A 97 0.29 -4.06 -13.02
CA GLY A 97 1.54 -4.61 -12.54
C GLY A 97 1.85 -5.97 -13.13
N LYS A 98 2.87 -6.64 -12.57
CA LYS A 98 3.25 -8.00 -12.92
C LYS A 98 2.47 -8.98 -12.04
N VAL A 99 1.68 -9.85 -12.64
CA VAL A 99 0.87 -10.83 -11.92
C VAL A 99 1.07 -12.24 -12.46
N LYS A 100 1.12 -13.19 -11.53
CA LYS A 100 0.99 -14.63 -11.79
C LYS A 100 -0.43 -15.04 -11.43
N ILE A 101 -1.09 -15.73 -12.34
CA ILE A 101 -2.50 -16.14 -12.22
C ILE A 101 -2.53 -17.65 -12.33
N GLU A 102 -3.09 -18.32 -11.32
CA GLU A 102 -3.33 -19.76 -11.35
C GLU A 102 -4.82 -20.00 -11.55
N THR A 103 -5.18 -20.75 -12.59
CA THR A 103 -6.58 -21.08 -12.89
C THR A 103 -7.02 -22.34 -12.16
N ALA A 104 -8.33 -22.57 -12.06
CA ALA A 104 -8.87 -23.82 -11.51
C ALA A 104 -8.47 -25.07 -12.31
N SER A 105 -8.07 -24.93 -13.58
CA SER A 105 -7.55 -26.03 -14.40
C SER A 105 -6.06 -26.34 -14.13
N GLY A 106 -5.40 -25.58 -13.25
CA GLY A 106 -3.97 -25.72 -12.95
C GLY A 106 -3.05 -24.98 -13.94
N GLU A 107 -3.61 -24.21 -14.87
CA GLU A 107 -2.81 -23.39 -15.78
C GLU A 107 -2.25 -22.16 -15.06
N THR A 108 -0.96 -21.87 -15.29
CA THR A 108 -0.31 -20.66 -14.79
C THR A 108 -0.13 -19.65 -15.93
N ILE A 109 -0.71 -18.47 -15.77
CA ILE A 109 -0.61 -17.36 -16.72
C ILE A 109 0.22 -16.24 -16.09
N HIS A 110 1.22 -15.76 -16.82
CA HIS A 110 2.01 -14.59 -16.45
C HIS A 110 1.56 -13.38 -17.27
N LYS A 111 1.26 -12.26 -16.60
CA LYS A 111 0.96 -10.98 -17.24
C LYS A 111 1.87 -9.90 -16.71
N ASP A 112 2.43 -9.13 -17.64
CA ASP A 112 3.20 -7.92 -17.36
C ASP A 112 2.40 -6.74 -17.94
N GLY A 113 1.60 -6.08 -17.12
CA GLY A 113 0.79 -4.93 -17.52
C GLY A 113 -0.69 -5.01 -17.12
N PRO A 114 -1.54 -4.12 -17.69
CA PRO A 114 -2.94 -3.98 -17.31
C PRO A 114 -3.72 -5.28 -17.54
N THR A 115 -4.28 -5.82 -16.47
CA THR A 115 -5.11 -7.04 -16.51
C THR A 115 -6.46 -6.72 -15.87
N SER A 116 -7.57 -7.05 -16.54
CA SER A 116 -8.92 -6.79 -16.03
C SER A 116 -9.63 -8.10 -15.74
N PHE A 117 -10.06 -8.30 -14.50
CA PHE A 117 -10.82 -9.47 -14.05
C PHE A 117 -12.31 -9.18 -14.00
N CYS A 118 -13.10 -10.15 -14.44
CA CYS A 118 -14.55 -10.06 -14.44
C CYS A 118 -15.08 -9.93 -13.01
N ARG A 119 -15.89 -8.89 -12.77
CA ARG A 119 -16.61 -8.67 -11.52
C ARG A 119 -18.12 -8.91 -11.64
N CYS A 120 -18.67 -8.81 -12.86
CA CYS A 120 -20.11 -8.92 -13.12
C CYS A 120 -20.64 -10.37 -13.25
N GLY A 121 -19.75 -11.37 -13.33
CA GLY A 121 -20.14 -12.77 -13.54
C GLY A 121 -20.57 -13.14 -14.97
N ALA A 122 -20.83 -12.16 -15.84
CA ALA A 122 -21.37 -12.39 -17.18
C ALA A 122 -20.32 -12.57 -18.30
N SER A 123 -19.03 -12.35 -18.03
CA SER A 123 -17.97 -12.50 -19.06
C SER A 123 -17.97 -13.91 -19.69
N GLU A 124 -17.80 -14.01 -21.00
CA GLU A 124 -17.61 -15.27 -21.72
C GLU A 124 -16.14 -15.74 -21.68
N ASN A 125 -15.21 -14.83 -21.36
CA ASN A 125 -13.78 -15.09 -21.27
C ASN A 125 -13.28 -15.12 -19.80
N LYS A 126 -13.98 -15.85 -18.93
CA LYS A 126 -13.60 -15.94 -17.50
C LYS A 126 -12.20 -16.53 -17.34
N PRO A 127 -11.40 -16.04 -16.37
CA PRO A 127 -11.73 -15.07 -15.31
C PRO A 127 -11.62 -13.59 -15.75
N PHE A 128 -11.26 -13.33 -17.00
CA PHE A 128 -11.00 -11.98 -17.52
C PHE A 128 -12.28 -11.24 -17.89
N CYS A 129 -12.19 -9.92 -17.93
CA CYS A 129 -13.26 -9.07 -18.41
C CYS A 129 -13.21 -8.94 -19.95
N ASP A 130 -14.35 -9.14 -20.59
CA ASP A 130 -14.58 -9.03 -22.04
C ASP A 130 -15.46 -7.82 -22.42
N GLY A 131 -15.86 -7.02 -21.43
CA GLY A 131 -16.77 -5.88 -21.62
C GLY A 131 -18.26 -6.19 -21.44
N THR A 132 -18.65 -7.45 -21.19
CA THR A 132 -20.06 -7.85 -21.08
C THR A 132 -20.83 -7.12 -19.99
N HIS A 133 -20.13 -6.65 -18.93
CA HIS A 133 -20.70 -5.80 -17.87
C HIS A 133 -21.48 -4.57 -18.38
N ARG A 134 -21.06 -3.99 -19.52
CA ARG A 134 -21.72 -2.83 -20.14
C ARG A 134 -23.08 -3.18 -20.71
N LYS A 135 -23.20 -4.37 -21.30
CA LYS A 135 -24.43 -4.86 -21.93
C LYS A 135 -25.37 -5.47 -20.90
N SER A 136 -24.83 -6.12 -19.88
CA SER A 136 -25.61 -6.78 -18.82
C SER A 136 -26.19 -5.81 -17.79
N GLY A 137 -25.87 -4.51 -17.87
CA GLY A 137 -26.33 -3.51 -16.90
C GLY A 137 -25.81 -3.77 -15.49
N PHE A 138 -24.58 -4.27 -15.36
CA PHE A 138 -23.99 -4.56 -14.05
C PHE A 138 -23.94 -3.30 -13.18
N LYS A 139 -24.35 -3.42 -11.92
CA LYS A 139 -24.30 -2.34 -10.93
C LYS A 139 -23.50 -2.77 -9.72
N GLY A 140 -22.43 -2.03 -9.41
CA GLY A 140 -21.63 -2.26 -8.20
C GLY A 140 -20.31 -1.54 -8.19
#